data_AF-A0A935BBH7-F1
#
_entry.id   AF-A0A935BBH7-F1
#
_cell.length_a   1.000
_cell.length_b   1.000
_cell.length_c   1.000
_cell.angle_alpha   90.00
_cell.angle_beta   90.00
_cell.angle_gamma   90.00
#
_symmetry.space_group_name_H-M   'P 1'
#
loop_
_entity.id
_entity.type
_entity.pdbx_description
1 polymer ?
#
loop_
_entity_poly.entity_id
_entity_poly.type
_entity_poly.pdbx_seq_one_letter_code
_entity_poly.pdbx_strand_id
1 'polypeptide(L)'
;MKSKHAVLITLIFLGMGAYAKAQTKPTPTYYFNPHWSSDGKRIVFESTRDGQSAIYTIAVDGTDVRRLTDSKSTDGQPRWSRDGRRIVFYSERDGHLQLYVMNADGSDQRKLTDGKDLAYLPDFSPKGDSVVFQSRKERPGITHDIYVIRTDGSNRTRLTDEKHGYTSPKWSPDGKKILFERAVVTKKYYRDLSREEMGQMKNSTEIFVMDRDGSNLKNLTNNDVEDSTPQWS
;
A
#
# COMPACT_ATOMS: atom_id res chain seq x y z
N MET A 1 30.08 -36.94 2.82
CA MET A 1 30.67 -35.60 2.61
C MET A 1 30.26 -35.10 1.22
N LYS A 2 29.84 -33.83 1.13
CA LYS A 2 29.44 -33.06 -0.08
C LYS A 2 28.09 -33.48 -0.70
N SER A 3 27.22 -32.60 -1.21
CA SER A 3 27.28 -31.14 -1.38
C SER A 3 25.86 -30.54 -1.43
N LYS A 4 25.79 -29.29 -0.97
CA LYS A 4 24.66 -28.36 -1.08
C LYS A 4 24.30 -28.11 -2.55
N HIS A 5 23.00 -28.07 -2.88
CA HIS A 5 22.53 -27.52 -4.14
C HIS A 5 22.28 -26.02 -3.93
N ALA A 6 23.07 -25.20 -4.63
CA ALA A 6 22.86 -23.76 -4.73
C ALA A 6 21.78 -23.49 -5.79
N VAL A 7 20.79 -22.66 -5.45
CA VAL A 7 19.86 -22.11 -6.44
C VAL A 7 20.53 -20.90 -7.10
N LEU A 8 20.68 -21.01 -8.40
CA LEU A 8 21.26 -20.03 -9.30
C LEU A 8 20.30 -18.83 -9.45
N ILE A 9 20.69 -17.66 -8.98
CA ILE A 9 20.06 -16.39 -9.37
C ILE A 9 20.77 -15.93 -10.64
N THR A 10 20.06 -15.96 -11.76
CA THR A 10 20.56 -15.50 -13.05
C THR A 10 20.76 -13.99 -13.03
N LEU A 11 22.02 -13.54 -12.98
CA LEU A 11 22.45 -12.20 -13.35
C LEU A 11 22.98 -12.26 -14.78
N ILE A 12 22.32 -11.59 -15.72
CA ILE A 12 22.85 -11.38 -17.07
C ILE A 12 23.53 -10.01 -17.08
N PHE A 13 24.85 -10.00 -17.24
CA PHE A 13 25.62 -8.86 -17.71
C PHE A 13 26.24 -9.21 -19.05
N LEU A 14 26.03 -8.37 -20.07
CA LEU A 14 26.83 -8.34 -21.29
C LEU A 14 26.84 -6.91 -21.86
N GLY A 15 28.04 -6.37 -22.06
CA GLY A 15 28.35 -5.39 -23.11
C GLY A 15 28.48 -3.92 -22.69
N MET A 16 29.72 -3.45 -22.57
CA MET A 16 30.06 -2.03 -22.70
C MET A 16 29.75 -1.55 -24.13
N GLY A 17 29.01 -0.45 -24.27
CA GLY A 17 28.82 0.25 -25.54
C GLY A 17 27.74 1.33 -25.50
N ALA A 18 28.18 2.60 -25.48
CA ALA A 18 27.49 3.84 -25.86
C ALA A 18 25.97 4.05 -25.58
N TYR A 19 25.71 5.11 -24.79
CA TYR A 19 24.50 5.93 -24.68
C TYR A 19 23.23 5.53 -25.47
N ALA A 20 22.20 5.14 -24.72
CA ALA A 20 20.82 5.52 -25.02
C ALA A 20 20.17 5.96 -23.71
N LYS A 21 19.70 7.21 -23.63
CA LYS A 21 18.82 7.68 -22.55
C LYS A 21 17.50 6.93 -22.68
N ALA A 22 17.37 5.80 -22.00
CA ALA A 22 16.08 5.17 -21.81
C ALA A 22 15.27 6.06 -20.87
N GLN A 23 14.32 6.81 -21.42
CA GLN A 23 13.22 7.38 -20.63
C GLN A 23 12.39 6.20 -20.10
N THR A 24 12.69 5.76 -18.88
CA THR A 24 11.80 4.87 -18.16
C THR A 24 10.54 5.67 -17.82
N LYS A 25 9.46 5.46 -18.58
CA LYS A 25 8.12 5.79 -18.10
C LYS A 25 7.99 5.13 -16.71
N PRO A 26 7.60 5.85 -15.64
CA PRO A 26 7.38 5.21 -14.36
C PRO A 26 6.32 4.11 -14.57
N THR A 27 6.75 2.87 -14.41
CA THR A 27 5.86 1.72 -14.35
C THR A 27 4.86 2.01 -13.22
N PRO A 28 3.54 1.83 -13.43
CA PRO A 28 2.59 1.89 -12.32
C PRO A 28 3.08 0.92 -11.25
N THR A 29 3.37 1.43 -10.06
CA THR A 29 3.83 0.65 -8.92
C THR A 29 2.71 -0.33 -8.55
N TYR A 30 2.78 -1.56 -9.06
CA TYR A 30 2.03 -2.66 -8.47
C TYR A 30 2.64 -2.91 -7.10
N TYR A 31 1.98 -2.43 -6.05
CA TYR A 31 2.42 -2.52 -4.67
C TYR A 31 2.30 -3.96 -4.15
N PHE A 32 3.14 -4.88 -4.63
CA PHE A 32 3.37 -6.19 -4.03
C PHE A 32 4.08 -5.95 -2.69
N ASN A 33 3.29 -5.71 -1.64
CA ASN A 33 3.79 -5.23 -0.37
C ASN A 33 3.91 -6.40 0.62
N PRO A 34 5.04 -7.12 0.67
CA PRO A 34 5.29 -8.02 1.80
C PRO A 34 5.31 -7.22 3.11
N HIS A 35 4.97 -7.87 4.21
CA HIS A 35 5.01 -7.25 5.53
C HIS A 35 5.57 -8.22 6.56
N TRP A 36 6.50 -7.73 7.38
CA TRP A 36 7.09 -8.49 8.47
C TRP A 36 6.08 -8.68 9.61
N SER A 37 6.10 -9.84 10.25
CA SER A 37 5.52 -9.99 11.58
C SER A 37 6.36 -9.18 12.58
N SER A 38 5.73 -8.70 13.65
CA SER A 38 6.40 -7.85 14.64
C SER A 38 7.50 -8.57 15.45
N ASP A 39 7.43 -9.90 15.52
CA ASP A 39 8.49 -10.74 16.10
C ASP A 39 9.64 -11.03 15.11
N GLY A 40 9.55 -10.55 13.87
CA GLY A 40 10.56 -10.73 12.83
C GLY A 40 10.71 -12.17 12.34
N LYS A 41 9.77 -13.07 12.62
CA LYS A 41 9.88 -14.50 12.26
C LYS A 41 9.18 -14.88 10.97
N ARG A 42 8.23 -14.07 10.50
CA ARG A 42 7.45 -14.35 9.29
C ARG A 42 7.31 -13.13 8.41
N ILE A 43 7.05 -13.40 7.14
CA ILE A 43 6.62 -12.42 6.15
C ILE A 43 5.25 -12.85 5.65
N VAL A 44 4.28 -11.93 5.61
CA VAL A 44 3.04 -12.11 4.84
C VAL A 44 3.21 -11.42 3.50
N PHE A 45 2.76 -12.05 2.41
CA PHE A 45 2.95 -11.56 1.06
C PHE A 45 1.86 -12.06 0.12
N GLU A 46 1.76 -11.42 -1.04
CA GLU A 46 0.85 -11.78 -2.12
C GLU A 46 1.58 -12.67 -3.15
N SER A 47 0.92 -13.70 -3.68
CA SER A 47 1.50 -14.59 -4.70
C SER A 47 0.45 -15.17 -5.64
N THR A 48 0.80 -15.28 -6.92
CA THR A 48 0.00 -15.92 -7.98
C THR A 48 0.47 -17.35 -8.28
N ARG A 49 1.27 -17.95 -7.39
CA ARG A 49 1.89 -19.27 -7.63
C ARG A 49 0.89 -20.41 -7.87
N ASP A 50 -0.33 -20.26 -7.33
CA ASP A 50 -1.41 -21.24 -7.44
C ASP A 50 -2.58 -20.68 -8.30
N GLY A 51 -2.29 -19.78 -9.24
CA GLY A 51 -3.26 -19.16 -10.13
C GLY A 51 -3.60 -17.73 -9.74
N GLN A 52 -4.82 -17.50 -9.28
CA GLN A 52 -5.26 -16.17 -8.84
C GLN A 52 -4.44 -15.67 -7.65
N SER A 53 -4.26 -14.35 -7.55
CA SER A 53 -3.50 -13.76 -6.45
C SER A 53 -4.11 -14.10 -5.10
N ALA A 54 -3.30 -14.66 -4.20
CA ALA A 54 -3.70 -15.05 -2.86
C ALA A 54 -2.67 -14.60 -1.81
N ILE A 55 -3.09 -14.59 -0.55
CA ILE A 55 -2.24 -14.22 0.59
C ILE A 55 -1.49 -15.45 1.08
N TYR A 56 -0.19 -15.30 1.29
CA TYR A 56 0.70 -16.33 1.83
C TYR A 56 1.49 -15.81 3.02
N THR A 57 1.98 -16.74 3.83
CA THR A 57 3.04 -16.48 4.80
C THR A 57 4.23 -17.40 4.55
N ILE A 58 5.41 -16.96 4.98
CA ILE A 58 6.66 -17.73 4.93
C ILE A 58 7.48 -17.43 6.18
N ALA A 59 8.21 -18.41 6.70
CA ALA A 59 9.23 -18.17 7.71
C ALA A 59 10.43 -17.43 7.09
N VAL A 60 11.13 -16.63 7.90
CA VAL A 60 12.21 -15.75 7.39
C VAL A 60 13.45 -16.51 6.92
N ASP A 61 13.58 -17.78 7.30
CA ASP A 61 14.60 -18.71 6.78
C ASP A 61 14.20 -19.35 5.43
N GLY A 62 13.02 -18.98 4.89
CA GLY A 62 12.48 -19.50 3.63
C GLY A 62 11.65 -20.77 3.76
N THR A 63 11.44 -21.29 4.98
CA THR A 63 10.64 -22.49 5.22
C THR A 63 9.16 -22.18 5.49
N ASP A 64 8.34 -23.22 5.64
CA ASP A 64 6.95 -23.12 6.10
C ASP A 64 6.09 -22.11 5.33
N VAL A 65 6.15 -22.19 3.99
CA VAL A 65 5.25 -21.43 3.13
C VAL A 65 3.82 -21.93 3.32
N ARG A 66 2.89 -21.03 3.63
CA ARG A 66 1.47 -21.34 3.80
C ARG A 66 0.60 -20.40 3.00
N ARG A 67 -0.38 -20.94 2.29
CA ARG A 67 -1.48 -20.18 1.68
C ARG A 67 -2.54 -19.88 2.75
N LEU A 68 -2.94 -18.62 2.89
CA LEU A 68 -3.94 -18.17 3.87
C LEU A 68 -5.30 -17.88 3.26
N THR A 69 -5.38 -17.59 1.96
CA THR A 69 -6.65 -17.37 1.25
C THR A 69 -6.80 -18.30 0.06
N ASP A 70 -7.99 -18.86 -0.13
CA ASP A 70 -8.33 -19.82 -1.17
C ASP A 70 -9.46 -19.32 -2.09
N SER A 71 -9.77 -18.02 -2.02
CA SER A 71 -10.83 -17.40 -2.82
C SER A 71 -10.53 -17.50 -4.33
N LYS A 72 -11.59 -17.54 -5.15
CA LYS A 72 -11.46 -17.45 -6.63
C LYS A 72 -11.20 -16.03 -7.13
N SER A 73 -11.04 -15.07 -6.22
CA SER A 73 -10.84 -13.65 -6.49
C SER A 73 -9.43 -13.21 -6.15
N THR A 74 -9.04 -12.01 -6.61
CA THR A 74 -7.77 -11.39 -6.21
C THR A 74 -7.81 -10.99 -4.74
N ASP A 75 -6.87 -11.52 -3.96
CA ASP A 75 -6.57 -11.05 -2.61
C ASP A 75 -5.16 -10.44 -2.59
N GLY A 76 -4.96 -9.30 -1.94
CA GLY A 76 -3.66 -8.63 -1.93
C GLY A 76 -3.43 -7.59 -0.84
N GLN A 77 -2.23 -6.98 -0.88
CA GLN A 77 -1.73 -5.99 0.08
C GLN A 77 -1.92 -6.37 1.56
N PRO A 78 -1.45 -7.56 1.99
CA PRO A 78 -1.62 -7.99 3.37
C PRO A 78 -0.77 -7.18 4.34
N ARG A 79 -1.29 -6.91 5.54
CA ARG A 79 -0.56 -6.32 6.67
C ARG A 79 -0.81 -7.08 7.95
N TRP A 80 0.25 -7.35 8.70
CA TRP A 80 0.16 -7.89 10.06
C TRP A 80 -0.35 -6.83 11.04
N SER A 81 -1.18 -7.23 12.00
CA SER A 81 -1.36 -6.46 13.22
C SER A 81 -0.09 -6.50 14.06
N ARG A 82 0.13 -5.47 14.89
CA ARG A 82 1.35 -5.35 15.70
C ARG A 82 1.53 -6.48 16.72
N ASP A 83 0.44 -7.11 17.17
CA ASP A 83 0.47 -8.29 18.04
C ASP A 83 0.70 -9.60 17.27
N GLY A 84 0.77 -9.57 15.93
CA GLY A 84 0.96 -10.74 15.07
C GLY A 84 -0.24 -11.67 15.01
N ARG A 85 -1.41 -11.29 15.57
CA ARG A 85 -2.58 -12.18 15.68
C ARG A 85 -3.53 -12.10 14.50
N ARG A 86 -3.51 -11.00 13.75
CA ARG A 86 -4.44 -10.73 12.65
C ARG A 86 -3.71 -10.22 11.42
N ILE A 87 -4.38 -10.39 10.29
CA ILE A 87 -3.96 -9.86 8.99
C ILE A 87 -5.13 -9.09 8.40
N VAL A 88 -4.87 -7.88 7.89
CA VAL A 88 -5.79 -7.11 7.06
C VAL A 88 -5.30 -7.17 5.62
N PHE A 89 -6.22 -7.29 4.67
CA PHE A 89 -5.94 -7.43 3.24
C PHE A 89 -7.12 -6.89 2.42
N TYR A 90 -6.94 -6.62 1.13
CA TYR A 90 -8.07 -6.39 0.24
C TYR A 90 -8.48 -7.70 -0.44
N SER A 91 -9.75 -7.81 -0.81
CA SER A 91 -10.29 -8.90 -1.63
C SER A 91 -11.29 -8.36 -2.65
N GLU A 92 -11.31 -8.96 -3.84
CA GLU A 92 -12.32 -8.73 -4.88
C GLU A 92 -13.49 -9.73 -4.82
N ARG A 93 -13.60 -10.53 -3.76
CA ARG A 93 -14.60 -11.62 -3.66
C ARG A 93 -16.06 -11.17 -3.74
N ASP A 94 -16.31 -9.88 -3.55
CA ASP A 94 -17.65 -9.26 -3.65
C ASP A 94 -17.90 -8.51 -4.96
N GLY A 95 -17.01 -8.66 -5.95
CA GLY A 95 -17.11 -8.01 -7.26
C GLY A 95 -16.31 -6.71 -7.39
N HIS A 96 -15.80 -6.16 -6.28
CA HIS A 96 -14.94 -4.97 -6.24
C HIS A 96 -14.04 -4.99 -4.98
N LEU A 97 -12.98 -4.18 -4.95
CA LEU A 97 -11.99 -4.18 -3.86
C LEU A 97 -12.62 -3.75 -2.54
N GLN A 98 -12.65 -4.66 -1.57
CA GLN A 98 -13.03 -4.39 -0.18
C GLN A 98 -11.96 -4.90 0.76
N LEU A 99 -11.86 -4.31 1.95
CA LEU A 99 -10.98 -4.80 2.99
C LEU A 99 -11.61 -5.94 3.77
N TYR A 100 -10.76 -6.88 4.13
CA TYR A 100 -11.05 -8.04 4.95
C TYR A 100 -10.01 -8.15 6.06
N VAL A 101 -10.39 -8.80 7.15
CA VAL A 101 -9.50 -9.15 8.25
C VAL A 101 -9.64 -10.64 8.56
N MET A 102 -8.55 -11.26 8.98
CA MET A 102 -8.50 -12.67 9.35
C MET A 102 -7.51 -12.89 10.49
N ASN A 103 -7.56 -14.07 11.10
CA ASN A 103 -6.53 -14.54 12.01
C ASN A 103 -5.21 -14.81 11.27
N ALA A 104 -4.10 -14.82 12.03
CA ALA A 104 -2.75 -15.09 11.54
C ALA A 104 -2.60 -16.40 10.75
N ASP A 105 -3.45 -17.39 11.05
CA ASP A 105 -3.47 -18.71 10.44
C ASP A 105 -4.40 -18.80 9.21
N GLY A 106 -5.05 -17.70 8.83
CA GLY A 106 -5.99 -17.62 7.70
C GLY A 106 -7.45 -17.89 8.06
N SER A 107 -7.75 -18.28 9.31
CA SER A 107 -9.11 -18.51 9.79
C SER A 107 -9.87 -17.20 10.07
N ASP A 108 -11.19 -17.30 10.27
CA ASP A 108 -12.07 -16.17 10.63
C ASP A 108 -11.97 -14.98 9.66
N GLN A 109 -11.95 -15.26 8.35
CA GLN A 109 -11.98 -14.21 7.33
C GLN A 109 -13.33 -13.50 7.37
N ARG A 110 -13.32 -12.21 7.68
CA ARG A 110 -14.51 -11.38 7.71
C ARG A 110 -14.29 -10.06 6.98
N LYS A 111 -15.36 -9.59 6.35
CA LYS A 111 -15.40 -8.32 5.65
C LYS A 111 -15.25 -7.17 6.66
N LEU A 112 -14.39 -6.21 6.34
CA LEU A 112 -14.10 -5.04 7.17
C LEU A 112 -14.76 -3.79 6.61
N THR A 113 -14.74 -3.59 5.30
CA THR A 113 -15.39 -2.45 4.64
C THR A 113 -16.53 -2.90 3.75
N ASP A 114 -17.53 -2.04 3.60
CA ASP A 114 -18.68 -2.23 2.72
C ASP A 114 -18.95 -0.98 1.85
N GLY A 115 -20.01 -1.06 1.03
CA GLY A 115 -20.42 0.01 0.14
C GLY A 115 -19.88 -0.11 -1.28
N LYS A 116 -20.02 0.98 -2.05
CA LYS A 116 -19.70 1.04 -3.49
C LYS A 116 -18.28 1.52 -3.80
N ASP A 117 -17.60 2.07 -2.80
CA ASP A 117 -16.26 2.62 -2.98
C ASP A 117 -15.22 1.51 -2.78
N LEU A 118 -14.16 1.55 -3.58
CA LEU A 118 -13.01 0.67 -3.45
C LEU A 118 -12.29 0.96 -2.13
N ALA A 119 -11.72 -0.08 -1.50
CA ALA A 119 -10.90 0.04 -0.30
C ALA A 119 -9.64 -0.83 -0.41
N TYR A 120 -8.47 -0.21 -0.24
CA TYR A 120 -7.16 -0.86 -0.41
C TYR A 120 -6.06 -0.09 0.34
N LEU A 121 -4.82 -0.59 0.28
CA LEU A 121 -3.65 -0.10 1.02
C LEU A 121 -3.91 0.08 2.53
N PRO A 122 -4.38 -0.97 3.23
CA PRO A 122 -4.66 -0.88 4.65
C PRO A 122 -3.38 -0.76 5.48
N ASP A 123 -3.53 -0.28 6.71
CA ASP A 123 -2.53 -0.37 7.77
C ASP A 123 -3.20 -0.39 9.15
N PHE A 124 -2.73 -1.27 10.04
CA PHE A 124 -3.27 -1.36 11.40
C PHE A 124 -2.76 -0.20 12.26
N SER A 125 -3.66 0.34 13.08
CA SER A 125 -3.23 1.12 14.24
C SER A 125 -2.33 0.28 15.16
N PRO A 126 -1.40 0.87 15.92
CA PRO A 126 -0.49 0.11 16.78
C PRO A 126 -1.19 -0.73 17.85
N LYS A 127 -2.38 -0.29 18.28
CA LYS A 127 -3.25 -1.04 19.20
C LYS A 127 -4.02 -2.17 18.52
N GLY A 128 -4.07 -2.18 17.20
CA GLY A 128 -4.86 -3.11 16.40
C GLY A 128 -6.37 -2.90 16.53
N ASP A 129 -6.85 -1.79 17.09
CA ASP A 129 -8.29 -1.55 17.25
C ASP A 129 -8.93 -0.92 16.02
N SER A 130 -8.13 -0.29 15.16
CA SER A 130 -8.55 0.41 13.94
C SER A 130 -7.59 0.16 12.77
N VAL A 131 -8.07 0.39 11.55
CA VAL A 131 -7.31 0.33 10.29
C VAL A 131 -7.42 1.67 9.58
N VAL A 132 -6.30 2.24 9.14
CA VAL A 132 -6.29 3.33 8.14
C VAL A 132 -6.18 2.72 6.76
N PHE A 133 -6.85 3.30 5.78
CA PHE A 133 -6.85 2.78 4.41
C PHE A 133 -7.15 3.86 3.39
N GLN A 134 -6.87 3.53 2.13
CA GLN A 134 -7.21 4.35 0.98
C GLN A 134 -8.56 3.90 0.41
N SER A 135 -9.40 4.87 0.06
CA SER A 135 -10.67 4.61 -0.62
C SER A 135 -10.89 5.53 -1.80
N ARG A 136 -11.59 5.04 -2.84
CA ARG A 136 -12.00 5.84 -4.00
C ARG A 136 -13.31 5.34 -4.59
N LYS A 137 -14.04 6.24 -5.26
CA LYS A 137 -15.21 5.89 -6.06
C LYS A 137 -14.77 5.20 -7.36
N GLU A 138 -15.55 4.24 -7.85
CA GLU A 138 -15.36 3.62 -9.18
C GLU A 138 -15.84 4.54 -10.32
N ARG A 139 -15.30 5.77 -10.43
CA ARG A 139 -15.61 6.69 -11.53
C ARG A 139 -14.38 7.48 -11.98
N PRO A 140 -14.23 7.76 -13.29
CA PRO A 140 -13.13 8.57 -13.80
C PRO A 140 -13.06 9.96 -13.16
N GLY A 141 -11.84 10.47 -12.94
CA GLY A 141 -11.60 11.83 -12.42
C GLY A 141 -11.76 12.01 -10.91
N ILE A 142 -11.99 10.93 -10.15
CA ILE A 142 -12.10 10.98 -8.69
C ILE A 142 -10.75 10.74 -8.03
N THR A 143 -10.51 11.47 -6.93
CA THR A 143 -9.30 11.36 -6.13
C THR A 143 -9.37 10.22 -5.12
N HIS A 144 -8.21 9.85 -4.59
CA HIS A 144 -8.08 8.90 -3.50
C HIS A 144 -8.18 9.65 -2.17
N ASP A 145 -8.88 9.07 -1.20
CA ASP A 145 -9.05 9.63 0.14
C ASP A 145 -8.60 8.66 1.22
N ILE A 146 -8.16 9.20 2.36
CA ILE A 146 -7.75 8.41 3.52
C ILE A 146 -8.92 8.28 4.48
N TYR A 147 -9.20 7.05 4.88
CA TYR A 147 -10.23 6.69 5.84
C TYR A 147 -9.64 5.92 7.00
N VAL A 148 -10.34 5.97 8.15
CA VAL A 148 -10.12 5.08 9.29
C VAL A 148 -11.42 4.34 9.58
N ILE A 149 -11.30 3.06 9.92
CA ILE A 149 -12.40 2.20 10.35
C ILE A 149 -11.98 1.39 11.57
N ARG A 150 -12.89 1.13 12.50
CA ARG A 150 -12.62 0.21 13.60
C ARG A 150 -12.52 -1.20 13.07
N THR A 151 -11.70 -2.04 13.73
CA THR A 151 -11.52 -3.43 13.29
C THR A 151 -12.79 -4.25 13.40
N ASP A 152 -13.80 -3.83 14.19
CA ASP A 152 -15.13 -4.43 14.22
C ASP A 152 -16.02 -4.03 13.01
N GLY A 153 -15.54 -3.17 12.12
CA GLY A 153 -16.27 -2.65 10.95
C GLY A 153 -17.05 -1.35 11.21
N SER A 154 -17.11 -0.88 12.45
CA SER A 154 -17.84 0.34 12.80
C SER A 154 -17.01 1.62 12.62
N ASN A 155 -17.68 2.78 12.73
CA ASN A 155 -17.07 4.12 12.77
C ASN A 155 -16.13 4.44 11.59
N ARG A 156 -16.49 4.01 10.38
CA ARG A 156 -15.80 4.43 9.16
C ARG A 156 -15.88 5.95 9.01
N THR A 157 -14.72 6.60 8.98
CA THR A 157 -14.58 8.06 8.94
C THR A 157 -13.55 8.47 7.89
N ARG A 158 -13.85 9.48 7.07
CA ARG A 158 -12.89 10.10 6.14
C ARG A 158 -12.05 11.13 6.88
N LEU A 159 -10.74 11.16 6.64
CA LEU A 159 -9.80 12.12 7.24
C LEU A 159 -9.36 13.24 6.28
N THR A 160 -9.55 13.06 4.97
CA THR A 160 -9.08 13.99 3.93
C THR A 160 -10.21 14.67 3.16
N ASP A 161 -9.84 15.65 2.32
CA ASP A 161 -10.77 16.33 1.42
C ASP A 161 -10.86 15.61 0.06
N GLU A 162 -12.05 15.51 -0.55
CA GLU A 162 -12.21 14.86 -1.86
C GLU A 162 -11.63 15.70 -3.03
N LYS A 163 -10.64 16.57 -2.77
CA LYS A 163 -10.09 17.53 -3.74
C LYS A 163 -8.68 17.17 -4.21
N HIS A 164 -7.93 16.40 -3.43
CA HIS A 164 -6.58 15.98 -3.77
C HIS A 164 -6.46 14.47 -3.75
N GLY A 165 -5.47 13.92 -4.45
CA GLY A 165 -5.15 12.50 -4.36
C GLY A 165 -4.30 12.21 -3.12
N TYR A 166 -4.85 11.43 -2.19
CA TYR A 166 -4.19 10.98 -0.96
C TYR A 166 -3.95 9.47 -1.00
N THR A 167 -2.70 9.03 -0.89
CA THR A 167 -2.29 7.63 -1.10
C THR A 167 -1.40 7.09 0.02
N SER A 168 -1.28 5.77 0.09
CA SER A 168 -0.29 5.06 0.92
C SER A 168 -0.29 5.42 2.42
N PRO A 169 -1.43 5.45 3.13
CA PRO A 169 -1.45 5.83 4.53
C PRO A 169 -0.73 4.82 5.44
N LYS A 170 -0.04 5.34 6.46
CA LYS A 170 0.69 4.58 7.48
C LYS A 170 0.50 5.16 8.88
N TRP A 171 0.10 4.32 9.82
CA TRP A 171 0.05 4.69 11.23
C TRP A 171 1.45 4.86 11.81
N SER A 172 1.63 5.94 12.57
CA SER A 172 2.79 6.08 13.45
C SER A 172 2.83 4.99 14.53
N PRO A 173 4.03 4.57 14.99
CA PRO A 173 4.16 3.53 16.01
C PRO A 173 3.47 3.84 17.34
N ASP A 174 3.28 5.12 17.68
CA ASP A 174 2.56 5.56 18.88
C ASP A 174 1.05 5.78 18.66
N GLY A 175 0.58 5.69 17.42
CA GLY A 175 -0.81 5.80 17.02
C GLY A 175 -1.38 7.21 17.07
N LYS A 176 -0.53 8.24 17.13
CA LYS A 176 -0.98 9.64 17.19
C LYS A 176 -1.08 10.31 15.82
N LYS A 177 -0.29 9.84 14.86
CA LYS A 177 -0.15 10.42 13.52
C LYS A 177 -0.36 9.41 12.40
N ILE A 178 -0.69 9.93 11.23
CA ILE A 178 -0.78 9.20 9.97
C ILE A 178 0.13 9.89 8.95
N LEU A 179 1.02 9.10 8.34
CA LEU A 179 1.94 9.49 7.27
C LEU A 179 1.36 9.02 5.95
N PHE A 180 1.45 9.83 4.90
CA PHE A 180 0.84 9.50 3.62
C PHE A 180 1.44 10.33 2.49
N GLU A 181 1.09 9.95 1.27
CA GLU A 181 1.42 10.65 0.04
C GLU A 181 0.26 11.56 -0.38
N ARG A 182 0.57 12.74 -0.92
CA ARG A 182 -0.42 13.60 -1.55
C ARG A 182 0.11 14.17 -2.87
N ALA A 183 -0.74 14.16 -3.89
CA ALA A 183 -0.48 14.84 -5.15
C ALA A 183 -0.50 16.37 -4.96
N VAL A 184 0.58 17.05 -5.39
CA VAL A 184 0.78 18.49 -5.29
C VAL A 184 1.10 19.08 -6.67
N VAL A 185 0.56 20.28 -6.90
CA VAL A 185 0.79 21.13 -8.08
C VAL A 185 1.99 22.04 -7.77
N THR A 186 3.16 21.79 -8.35
CA THR A 186 4.44 22.46 -8.01
C THR A 186 4.58 23.87 -8.61
N LYS A 187 4.12 24.90 -7.88
CA LYS A 187 4.04 26.33 -8.32
C LYS A 187 5.27 26.94 -9.02
N LYS A 188 6.48 26.40 -8.83
CA LYS A 188 7.71 26.96 -9.43
C LYS A 188 7.77 26.78 -10.95
N TYR A 189 7.18 25.71 -11.48
CA TYR A 189 7.11 25.51 -12.93
C TYR A 189 6.08 26.42 -13.61
N TYR A 190 5.16 27.06 -12.89
CA TYR A 190 4.00 27.72 -13.50
C TYR A 190 4.25 29.14 -13.99
N ARG A 191 5.32 29.80 -13.52
CA ARG A 191 5.54 31.22 -13.84
C ARG A 191 5.89 31.45 -15.31
N ASP A 192 6.43 30.43 -15.99
CA ASP A 192 7.02 30.56 -17.32
C ASP A 192 6.44 29.58 -18.37
N LEU A 193 5.36 28.84 -18.08
CA LEU A 193 4.81 27.81 -18.99
C LEU A 193 3.64 28.31 -19.83
N SER A 194 3.62 27.88 -21.09
CA SER A 194 2.51 28.06 -22.03
C SER A 194 1.30 27.17 -21.70
N ARG A 195 0.13 27.47 -22.29
CA ARG A 195 -1.10 26.68 -22.12
C ARG A 195 -0.99 25.23 -22.60
N GLU A 196 -0.11 24.97 -23.56
CA GLU A 196 0.13 23.62 -24.10
C GLU A 196 1.01 22.80 -23.15
N GLU A 197 2.00 23.42 -22.52
CA GLU A 197 2.86 22.80 -21.50
C GLU A 197 2.09 22.55 -20.19
N MET A 198 1.15 23.42 -19.85
CA MET A 198 0.15 23.16 -18.81
C MET A 198 -0.70 21.90 -19.11
N GLY A 199 -0.93 21.56 -20.38
CA GLY A 199 -1.67 20.36 -20.78
C GLY A 199 -0.92 19.04 -20.59
N GLN A 200 0.41 19.09 -20.40
CA GLN A 200 1.29 17.91 -20.25
C GLN A 200 1.80 17.72 -18.81
N MET A 201 1.21 18.42 -17.83
CA MET A 201 1.69 18.47 -16.46
C MET A 201 1.70 17.10 -15.76
N LYS A 202 2.78 16.85 -15.02
CA LYS A 202 2.85 15.79 -14.01
C LYS A 202 2.59 16.39 -12.64
N ASN A 203 1.62 15.86 -11.91
CA ASN A 203 1.51 16.14 -10.48
C ASN A 203 2.76 15.58 -9.79
N SER A 204 3.42 16.35 -8.92
CA SER A 204 4.42 15.78 -8.00
C SER A 204 3.69 15.09 -6.86
N THR A 205 4.30 14.08 -6.25
CA THR A 205 3.83 13.50 -4.99
C THR A 205 4.76 13.92 -3.88
N GLU A 206 4.20 14.38 -2.77
CA GLU A 206 4.97 14.73 -1.58
C GLU A 206 4.48 13.92 -0.37
N ILE A 207 5.32 13.81 0.64
CA ILE A 207 5.02 13.13 1.90
C ILE A 207 4.42 14.12 2.89
N PHE A 208 3.22 13.81 3.36
CA PHE A 208 2.49 14.58 4.36
C PHE A 208 2.28 13.77 5.64
N VAL A 209 2.08 14.49 6.74
CA VAL A 209 1.65 13.93 8.02
C VAL A 209 0.45 14.70 8.55
N MET A 210 -0.47 14.00 9.20
CA MET A 210 -1.57 14.57 9.96
C MET A 210 -1.74 13.86 11.30
N ASP A 211 -2.48 14.47 12.21
CA ASP A 211 -2.93 13.80 13.43
C ASP A 211 -3.99 12.74 13.10
N ARG A 212 -4.16 11.79 14.03
CA ARG A 212 -5.05 10.63 13.84
C ARG A 212 -6.52 10.96 13.55
N ASP A 213 -6.94 12.19 13.81
CA ASP A 213 -8.28 12.72 13.58
C ASP A 213 -8.40 13.52 12.27
N GLY A 214 -7.32 13.59 11.47
CA GLY A 214 -7.25 14.35 10.23
C GLY A 214 -6.80 15.81 10.39
N SER A 215 -6.62 16.29 11.63
CA SER A 215 -6.16 17.65 11.90
C SER A 215 -4.64 17.81 11.74
N ASN A 216 -4.15 19.05 11.84
CA ASN A 216 -2.73 19.38 11.84
C ASN A 216 -1.94 18.83 10.63
N LEU A 217 -2.56 18.91 9.45
CA LEU A 217 -1.96 18.54 8.18
C LEU A 217 -0.67 19.34 7.91
N LYS A 218 0.44 18.65 7.68
CA LYS A 218 1.76 19.23 7.42
C LYS A 218 2.45 18.53 6.25
N ASN A 219 3.04 19.31 5.35
CA ASN A 219 3.92 18.79 4.32
C ASN A 219 5.34 18.54 4.89
N LEU A 220 5.89 17.34 4.71
CA LEU A 220 7.22 16.96 5.22
C LEU A 220 8.30 17.06 4.13
N THR A 221 7.97 16.69 2.90
CA THR A 221 8.84 16.90 1.75
C THR A 221 8.23 18.02 0.91
N ASN A 222 9.00 19.06 0.64
CA ASN A 222 8.51 20.19 -0.14
C ASN A 222 9.62 20.63 -1.06
N ASN A 223 9.82 19.86 -2.11
CA ASN A 223 10.89 20.06 -3.07
C ASN A 223 10.37 19.89 -4.51
N ASP A 224 11.26 19.93 -5.49
CA ASP A 224 10.92 19.92 -6.91
C ASP A 224 10.92 18.50 -7.52
N VAL A 225 11.00 17.44 -6.70
CA VAL A 225 11.00 16.03 -7.14
C VAL A 225 9.93 15.21 -6.40
N GLU A 226 9.56 14.06 -6.97
CA GLU A 226 8.57 13.16 -6.36
C GLU A 226 9.15 12.41 -5.16
N ASP A 227 8.45 12.46 -4.04
CA ASP A 227 8.69 11.66 -2.84
C ASP A 227 7.53 10.70 -2.59
N SER A 228 7.84 9.41 -2.39
CA SER A 228 6.82 8.36 -2.31
C SER A 228 7.22 7.21 -1.38
N THR A 229 6.28 6.32 -1.11
CA THR A 229 6.42 5.11 -0.28
C THR A 229 6.87 5.38 1.16
N PRO A 230 6.29 6.39 1.85
CA PRO A 230 6.74 6.73 3.19
C PRO A 230 6.48 5.58 4.17
N GLN A 231 7.43 5.34 5.08
CA GLN A 231 7.30 4.36 6.17
C GLN A 231 7.80 5.00 7.47
N TRP A 232 7.23 4.58 8.59
CA TRP A 232 7.79 4.88 9.91
C TRP A 232 8.93 3.92 10.21
N SER A 233 9.92 4.39 10.97
CA SER A 233 10.98 3.56 11.56
C SER A 233 10.47 2.67 12.69
#